data_AF-A0A1I2IZ00-F1
#
_entry.id   AF-A0A1I2IZ00-F1
#
_cell.length_a   1.000
_cell.length_b   1.000
_cell.length_c   1.000
_cell.angle_alpha   90.00
_cell.angle_beta   90.00
_cell.angle_gamma   90.00
#
_symmetry.space_group_name_H-M   'P 1'
#
loop_
_entity.id
_entity.type
_entity.pdbx_description
1 polymer ?
#
loop_
_entity_poly.entity_id
_entity_poly.type
_entity_poly.pdbx_seq_one_letter_code
_entity_poly.pdbx_strand_id
1 'polypeptide(L)' 'MPDPTRLANTPNQDSAALPLGISFGAAAGVILGGVTGDWGVWLPIGMGVGTAVGIALAAAGRSKDP' A
#
# COMPACT_ATOMS: atom_id res chain seq x y z
N MET A 1 -7.54 -16.28 -31.92
CA MET A 1 -7.51 -16.86 -30.55
C MET A 1 -6.70 -15.90 -29.70
N PRO A 2 -7.26 -15.30 -28.63
CA PRO A 2 -6.49 -14.42 -27.75
C PRO A 2 -5.36 -15.22 -27.07
N ASP A 3 -4.15 -14.66 -27.10
CA ASP A 3 -2.93 -15.29 -26.63
C ASP A 3 -2.92 -15.42 -25.09
N PRO A 4 -2.83 -16.65 -24.53
CA PRO A 4 -2.85 -16.88 -23.08
C PRO A 4 -1.62 -16.30 -22.36
N THR A 5 -0.54 -16.01 -23.08
CA THR A 5 0.69 -15.45 -22.48
C THR A 5 0.57 -13.96 -22.13
N ARG A 6 -0.40 -13.23 -22.72
CA ARG A 6 -0.63 -11.81 -22.45
C ARG A 6 -1.16 -11.56 -21.04
N LEU A 7 -1.95 -12.49 -20.50
CA LEU A 7 -2.51 -12.40 -19.15
C LEU A 7 -1.47 -12.76 -18.07
N ALA A 8 -0.51 -13.63 -18.40
CA ALA A 8 0.57 -14.00 -17.49
C ALA A 8 1.59 -12.87 -17.27
N ASN A 9 1.69 -11.93 -18.22
CA ASN A 9 2.70 -10.87 -18.21
C ASN A 9 2.10 -9.46 -18.11
N THR A 10 0.85 -9.33 -17.63
CA THR A 10 0.33 -8.02 -17.24
C THR A 10 0.83 -7.77 -15.81
N PRO A 11 1.85 -6.92 -15.60
CA PRO A 11 2.22 -6.55 -14.25
C PRO A 11 0.96 -6.00 -13.58
N ASN A 12 0.51 -6.66 -12.52
CA ASN A 12 -0.63 -6.25 -11.72
C ASN A 12 -0.25 -4.94 -10.99
N GLN A 13 -0.13 -3.84 -11.75
CA GLN A 13 0.24 -2.51 -11.24
C GLN A 13 -0.75 -2.06 -10.15
N ASP A 14 -2.01 -2.49 -10.27
CA ASP A 14 -3.06 -2.27 -9.28
C ASP A 14 -2.83 -3.01 -7.96
N SER A 15 -2.14 -4.15 -7.97
CA SER A 15 -1.90 -4.95 -6.76
C SER A 15 -0.72 -4.45 -5.93
N ALA A 16 0.14 -3.61 -6.49
CA ALA A 16 1.32 -3.10 -5.79
C ALA A 16 1.00 -1.92 -4.85
N ALA A 17 -0.08 -1.17 -5.11
CA ALA A 17 -0.41 0.04 -4.37
C ALA A 17 -0.76 -0.20 -2.88
N LEU A 18 -1.49 -1.29 -2.60
CA LEU A 18 -1.83 -1.71 -1.22
C LEU A 18 -0.59 -2.09 -0.39
N PRO A 19 0.28 -3.02 -0.83
CA PRO A 19 1.49 -3.38 -0.09
C PRO A 19 2.49 -2.22 0.00
N LEU A 20 2.54 -1.31 -0.98
CA LEU A 20 3.32 -0.07 -0.89
C LEU A 20 2.80 0.86 0.22
N GLY A 21 1.50 1.09 0.29
CA GLY A 21 0.91 1.92 1.35
C GLY A 21 1.13 1.34 2.75
N ILE A 22 0.95 0.02 2.91
CA ILE A 22 1.16 -0.68 4.19
C ILE A 22 2.63 -0.61 4.62
N SER A 23 3.57 -0.91 3.71
CA SER A 23 5.01 -0.88 4.04
C SER A 23 5.48 0.53 4.38
N PHE A 24 4.98 1.55 3.68
CA PHE A 24 5.29 2.95 3.98
C PHE A 24 4.72 3.41 5.32
N GLY A 25 3.45 3.10 5.61
CA GLY A 25 2.83 3.44 6.89
C GLY A 25 3.43 2.69 8.07
N ALA A 26 3.82 1.43 7.88
CA ALA A 26 4.55 0.65 8.89
C ALA A 26 5.92 1.27 9.17
N ALA A 27 6.69 1.64 8.14
CA ALA A 27 7.98 2.30 8.31
C ALA A 27 7.85 3.65 9.05
N ALA A 28 6.86 4.47 8.66
CA ALA A 28 6.58 5.73 9.34
C ALA A 28 6.18 5.52 10.80
N GLY A 29 5.27 4.57 11.08
CA GLY A 29 4.83 4.23 12.43
C GLY A 29 5.96 3.71 13.32
N VAL A 30 6.90 2.94 12.77
CA VAL A 30 8.11 2.47 13.47
C VAL A 30 9.03 3.65 13.78
N ILE A 31 9.27 4.56 12.84
CA ILE A 31 10.13 5.74 13.09
C ILE A 31 9.52 6.64 14.17
N LEU A 32 8.22 6.95 14.06
CA LEU A 32 7.49 7.78 15.03
C LEU A 32 7.40 7.09 16.40
N GLY A 33 7.14 5.78 16.44
CA GLY A 33 7.14 4.98 17.66
C GLY A 33 8.50 4.96 18.35
N GLY A 34 9.59 4.88 17.59
CA GLY A 34 10.95 4.90 18.12
C GLY A 34 11.39 6.26 18.63
N VAL A 35 10.98 7.35 17.99
CA VAL A 35 11.25 8.71 18.47
C VAL A 35 10.44 9.04 19.72
N THR A 36 9.20 8.56 19.81
CA THR A 36 8.29 8.89 20.92
C THR A 36 8.45 7.93 22.12
N GLY A 37 9.08 6.76 21.92
CA GLY A 37 9.18 5.70 22.93
C GLY A 37 7.92 4.83 23.07
N ASP A 38 6.82 5.22 22.44
CA ASP A 38 5.50 4.57 22.50
C ASP A 38 5.19 3.77 21.23
N TRP A 39 5.88 2.64 21.08
CA TRP A 39 5.67 1.70 19.97
C TRP A 39 4.23 1.16 19.90
N GLY A 40 3.60 0.93 21.05
CA GLY A 40 2.26 0.32 21.13
C GLY A 40 1.15 1.18 20.52
N VAL A 41 1.32 2.50 20.48
CA VAL A 41 0.33 3.44 19.92
C VAL A 41 0.67 3.77 18.47
N TRP A 42 1.94 3.99 18.15
CA TRP A 42 2.35 4.45 16.82
C TRP A 42 2.39 3.35 15.75
N LEU A 43 2.62 2.08 16.10
CA LEU A 43 2.53 0.97 15.13
C LEU A 43 1.12 0.79 14.54
N PRO A 44 0.05 0.65 15.34
CA PRO A 44 -1.31 0.52 14.81
C PRO A 44 -1.77 1.79 14.08
N ILE A 45 -1.36 2.99 14.54
CA ILE A 45 -1.63 4.24 13.82
C ILE A 45 -0.93 4.26 12.46
N GLY A 46 0.35 3.92 12.39
CA GLY A 46 1.11 3.85 11.14
C GLY A 46 0.54 2.82 10.16
N MET A 47 0.13 1.65 10.66
CA MET A 47 -0.58 0.63 9.87
C MET A 47 -1.93 1.13 9.36
N GLY A 48 -2.72 1.79 10.21
CA GLY A 48 -4.02 2.35 9.84
C GLY A 48 -3.92 3.43 8.77
N VAL A 49 -2.99 4.38 8.95
CA VAL A 49 -2.71 5.45 7.98
C VAL A 49 -2.14 4.87 6.68
N GLY A 50 -1.18 3.95 6.76
CA GLY A 50 -0.61 3.28 5.58
C GLY A 50 -1.63 2.49 4.77
N THR A 51 -2.55 1.81 5.45
CA THR A 51 -3.65 1.08 4.82
C THR A 51 -4.62 2.04 4.15
N ALA A 52 -5.01 3.14 4.82
CA ALA A 52 -5.88 4.17 4.23
C ALA A 52 -5.26 4.81 2.98
N VAL A 53 -3.97 5.16 3.04
CA VAL A 53 -3.23 5.73 1.91
C VAL A 53 -3.08 4.70 0.79
N GLY A 54 -2.75 3.44 1.09
CA GLY A 54 -2.64 2.36 0.11
C GLY A 54 -3.94 2.08 -0.61
N ILE A 55 -5.08 2.08 0.10
CA ILE A 55 -6.42 1.93 -0.48
C ILE A 55 -6.77 3.13 -1.36
N ALA A 56 -6.50 4.35 -0.89
CA ALA A 56 -6.74 5.56 -1.66
C ALA A 56 -5.90 5.60 -2.96
N LEU A 57 -4.63 5.18 -2.89
CA LEU A 57 -3.74 5.09 -4.04
C LEU A 57 -4.18 3.99 -5.03
N ALA A 58 -4.60 2.83 -4.51
CA ALA A 58 -5.15 1.74 -5.33
C ALA A 58 -6.45 2.16 -6.03
N ALA A 59 -7.33 2.87 -5.32
CA ALA A 59 -8.57 3.41 -5.89
C ALA A 59 -8.30 4.50 -6.95
N ALA A 60 -7.30 5.36 -6.72
CA ALA A 60 -6.89 6.38 -7.68
C ALA A 60 -6.25 5.76 -8.94
N GLY A 61 -5.45 4.69 -8.80
CA GLY A 61 -4.89 3.93 -9.91
C GLY A 61 -5.98 3.31 -10.79
N ARG A 62 -6.99 2.70 -10.16
CA ARG A 62 -8.14 2.11 -10.86
C ARG A 62 -9.01 3.13 -11.60
N SER A 63 -9.03 4.39 -11.16
CA SER A 63 -9.75 5.48 -11.85
C SER A 63 -9.07 5.97 -13.13
N LYS A 64 -7.85 5.48 -13.42
CA LYS A 64 -7.06 5.84 -14.61
C LYS A 64 -7.30 4.89 -15.80
N ASP A 65 -8.10 3.83 -15.65
CA ASP A 65 -8.54 2.97 -16.77
C ASP A 65 -9.97 3.37 -17.22
N PRO A 66 -10.12 4.10 -18.34
CA PRO A 66 -11.41 4.36 -19.00
C PRO A 66 -11.93 3.17 -19.81
#